data_AF-A0A1S4EPX8-F1
#
_entry.id   AF-A0A1S4EPX8-F1
#
_cell.length_a   1.000
_cell.length_b   1.000
_cell.length_c   1.000
_cell.angle_alpha   90.00
_cell.angle_beta   90.00
_cell.angle_gamma   90.00
#
_symmetry.space_group_name_H-M   'P 1'
#
loop_
_entity.id
_entity.type
_entity.pdbx_description
1 polymer ?
#
loop_
_entity_poly.entity_id
_entity_poly.type
_entity_poly.pdbx_seq_one_letter_code
_entity_poly.pdbx_strand_id
1 'polypeptide(L)'
;MASGSKDAESAILQRLEEMQMSQKKEAKYIKTYLSKLNNTNKAIEKKVDEIKESNAEMREKVQSLEKRIDPIERERRQKNILIYGLKEEQNETWQALENMVLNTFQNQMKINIQLHEIDRIKRVGRKVSSEGRLVIVTLTTIRRKIDIIRNRRELRGTTVRIQEDFTKEVVEARKRLYPQLKMMREKGRKAVMRYDKLYIDGVVWNGGNNEEKEEVRQKRKPSESPEVRTENGGKQVKRKPNAQHYEMNSDEEEEDMEFYTDSEEFNHEDTTQETLLQIEKVKEKDENHMDHGTQGDEEA
;
A
#
# COMPACT_ATOMS: atom_id res chain seq x y z
N MET A 1 35.24 19.39 87.34
CA MET A 1 35.30 19.20 85.87
C MET A 1 34.42 18.04 85.35
N ALA A 2 33.73 17.27 86.20
CA ALA A 2 32.95 16.10 85.76
C ALA A 2 31.44 16.35 85.45
N SER A 3 30.88 17.53 85.75
CA SER A 3 29.46 17.81 85.46
C SER A 3 29.22 18.27 84.01
N GLY A 4 30.09 19.14 83.47
CA GLY A 4 29.95 19.62 82.08
C GLY A 4 30.11 18.54 81.00
N SER A 5 30.69 17.38 81.33
CA SER A 5 30.79 16.23 80.41
C SER A 5 29.48 15.46 80.28
N LYS A 6 28.67 15.38 81.34
CA LYS A 6 27.37 14.67 81.33
C LYS A 6 26.28 15.49 80.65
N ASP A 7 26.35 16.81 80.78
CA ASP A 7 25.42 17.73 80.12
C ASP A 7 25.61 17.74 78.60
N ALA A 8 26.86 17.66 78.12
CA ALA A 8 27.18 17.54 76.70
C ALA A 8 26.70 16.19 76.11
N GLU A 9 26.87 15.09 76.86
CA GLU A 9 26.41 13.76 76.47
C GLU A 9 24.87 13.69 76.36
N SER A 10 24.15 14.30 77.31
CA SER A 10 22.69 14.42 77.26
C SER A 10 22.19 15.23 76.05
N ALA A 11 22.87 16.32 75.70
CA ALA A 11 22.51 17.14 74.53
C ALA A 11 22.75 16.40 73.20
N ILE A 12 23.81 15.58 73.13
CA ILE A 12 24.09 14.72 71.97
C ILE A 12 22.99 13.65 71.83
N LEU A 13 22.59 12.99 72.92
CA LEU A 13 21.52 11.99 72.92
C LEU A 13 20.18 12.58 72.46
N GLN A 14 19.80 13.76 72.96
CA GLN A 14 18.57 14.43 72.53
C GLN A 14 18.58 14.75 71.04
N ARG A 15 19.72 15.24 70.51
CA ARG A 15 19.87 15.54 69.08
C ARG A 15 19.83 14.28 68.21
N LEU A 16 20.35 13.15 68.71
CA LEU A 16 20.24 11.84 68.06
C LEU A 16 18.80 11.34 68.02
N GLU A 17 18.03 11.51 69.09
CA GLU A 17 16.61 11.15 69.13
C GLU A 17 15.78 12.00 68.15
N GLU A 18 16.01 13.31 68.10
CA GLU A 18 15.38 14.21 67.13
C GLU A 18 15.69 13.80 65.69
N MET A 19 16.95 13.45 65.41
CA MET A 19 17.38 12.96 64.10
C MET A 19 16.71 11.64 63.74
N GLN A 20 16.62 10.68 64.66
CA GLN A 20 15.90 9.41 64.44
C GLN A 20 14.41 9.64 64.19
N MET A 21 13.80 10.59 64.89
CA MET A 21 12.40 10.96 64.68
C MET A 21 12.17 11.62 63.32
N SER A 22 13.10 12.46 62.85
CA SER A 22 13.06 13.02 61.49
C SER A 22 13.19 11.92 60.42
N GLN A 23 14.19 11.05 60.56
CA GLN A 23 14.42 9.93 59.63
C GLN A 23 13.21 8.99 59.55
N LYS A 24 12.53 8.71 60.68
CA LYS A 24 11.29 7.91 60.69
C LYS A 24 10.15 8.59 59.93
N LYS A 25 10.02 9.92 60.03
CA LYS A 25 9.00 10.69 59.29
C LYS A 25 9.28 10.65 57.79
N GLU A 26 10.53 10.85 57.38
CA GLU A 26 10.98 10.77 56.00
C GLU A 26 10.77 9.37 55.42
N ALA A 27 11.15 8.30 56.15
CA ALA A 27 10.94 6.92 55.72
C ALA A 27 9.45 6.60 55.52
N LYS A 28 8.57 7.14 56.38
CA LYS A 28 7.12 7.00 56.23
C LYS A 28 6.62 7.72 54.98
N TYR A 29 7.11 8.93 54.71
CA TYR A 29 6.78 9.69 53.50
C TYR A 29 7.23 8.95 52.24
N ILE A 30 8.48 8.50 52.19
CA ILE A 30 9.04 7.73 51.07
C ILE A 30 8.20 6.48 50.81
N LYS A 31 7.82 5.73 51.86
CA LYS A 31 6.96 4.55 51.74
C LYS A 31 5.61 4.88 51.09
N THR A 32 4.99 6.00 51.45
CA THR A 32 3.72 6.44 50.83
C THR A 32 3.90 6.92 49.40
N TYR A 33 5.05 7.49 49.06
CA TYR A 33 5.35 7.91 47.69
C TYR A 33 5.61 6.70 46.79
N LEU A 34 6.39 5.73 47.26
CA LEU A 34 6.64 4.46 46.58
C LEU A 34 5.35 3.68 46.32
N SER A 35 4.39 3.68 47.26
CA SER A 35 3.10 3.03 47.02
C SER A 35 2.28 3.72 45.94
N LYS A 36 2.28 5.06 45.90
CA LYS A 36 1.66 5.83 44.81
C LYS A 36 2.32 5.54 43.47
N LEU A 37 3.65 5.56 43.42
CA LEU A 37 4.43 5.29 42.21
C LEU A 37 4.17 3.89 41.66
N ASN A 38 4.10 2.88 42.53
CA ASN A 38 3.77 1.51 42.13
C ASN A 38 2.35 1.42 41.57
N ASN A 39 1.39 2.14 42.14
CA ASN A 39 0.02 2.16 41.63
C ASN A 39 -0.06 2.86 40.27
N THR A 40 0.67 3.97 40.07
CA THR A 40 0.75 4.65 38.77
C THR A 40 1.42 3.78 37.73
N ASN A 41 2.52 3.08 38.08
CA ASN A 41 3.20 2.16 37.15
C ASN A 41 2.28 1.03 36.71
N LYS A 42 1.54 0.40 37.63
CA LYS A 42 0.54 -0.61 37.28
C LYS A 42 -0.56 -0.08 36.36
N ALA A 43 -1.02 1.15 36.58
CA ALA A 43 -2.01 1.78 35.73
C ALA A 43 -1.44 2.10 34.32
N ILE A 44 -0.17 2.49 34.23
CA ILE A 44 0.54 2.72 32.97
C ILE A 44 0.72 1.40 32.22
N GLU A 45 1.20 0.34 32.88
CA GLU A 45 1.35 -1.00 32.31
C GLU A 45 0.04 -1.48 31.70
N LYS A 46 -1.06 -1.35 32.45
CA LYS A 46 -2.39 -1.70 31.95
C LYS A 46 -2.76 -0.93 30.68
N LYS A 47 -2.55 0.40 30.66
CA LYS A 47 -2.82 1.22 29.47
C LYS A 47 -1.94 0.85 28.29
N VAL A 48 -0.68 0.50 28.55
CA VAL A 48 0.25 0.05 27.50
C VAL A 48 -0.26 -1.24 26.86
N ASP A 49 -0.76 -2.19 27.65
CA ASP A 49 -1.30 -3.43 27.12
C ASP A 49 -2.62 -3.22 26.37
N GLU A 50 -3.53 -2.39 26.89
CA GLU A 50 -4.75 -1.96 26.17
C GLU A 50 -4.41 -1.31 24.81
N ILE A 51 -3.38 -0.45 24.74
CA ILE A 51 -2.91 0.18 23.50
C ILE A 51 -2.30 -0.85 22.54
N LYS A 52 -1.56 -1.84 23.03
CA LYS A 52 -0.97 -2.88 22.17
C LYS A 52 -2.05 -3.75 21.54
N GLU A 53 -3.05 -4.14 22.32
CA GLU A 53 -4.21 -4.92 21.83
C GLU A 53 -4.96 -4.12 20.78
N SER A 54 -5.30 -2.86 21.08
CA SER A 54 -5.97 -1.97 20.13
C SER A 54 -5.17 -1.78 18.84
N ASN A 55 -3.85 -1.60 18.93
CA ASN A 55 -2.98 -1.49 17.76
C ASN A 55 -2.93 -2.78 16.92
N ALA A 56 -2.96 -3.95 17.57
CA ALA A 56 -3.00 -5.22 16.86
C ALA A 56 -4.30 -5.35 16.06
N GLU A 57 -5.44 -5.07 16.69
CA GLU A 57 -6.76 -5.06 16.03
C GLU A 57 -6.81 -4.05 14.87
N MET A 58 -6.29 -2.85 15.07
CA MET A 58 -6.22 -1.83 14.01
C MET A 58 -5.37 -2.32 12.82
N ARG A 59 -4.21 -2.95 13.08
CA ARG A 59 -3.36 -3.51 12.01
C ARG A 59 -4.07 -4.63 11.25
N GLU A 60 -4.77 -5.51 11.93
CA GLU A 60 -5.57 -6.56 11.29
C GLU A 60 -6.68 -5.97 10.42
N LYS A 61 -7.39 -4.96 10.94
CA LYS A 61 -8.44 -4.27 10.20
C LYS A 61 -7.88 -3.57 8.95
N VAL A 62 -6.75 -2.88 9.06
CA VAL A 62 -6.06 -2.25 7.92
C VAL A 62 -5.72 -3.29 6.86
N GLN A 63 -5.09 -4.41 7.24
CA GLN A 63 -4.76 -5.49 6.28
C GLN A 63 -6.02 -6.08 5.62
N SER A 64 -7.11 -6.22 6.39
CA SER A 64 -8.38 -6.72 5.85
C SER A 64 -8.99 -5.74 4.83
N LEU A 65 -8.89 -4.44 5.09
CA LEU A 65 -9.38 -3.39 4.21
C LEU A 65 -8.53 -3.29 2.94
N GLU A 66 -7.21 -3.34 3.05
CA GLU A 66 -6.30 -3.37 1.90
C GLU A 66 -6.62 -4.56 0.97
N LYS A 67 -6.81 -5.76 1.53
CA LYS A 67 -7.23 -6.95 0.77
C LYS A 67 -8.58 -6.79 0.06
N ARG A 68 -9.49 -5.97 0.61
CA ARG A 68 -10.79 -5.67 0.00
C ARG A 68 -10.72 -4.56 -1.04
N ILE A 69 -9.85 -3.57 -0.87
CA ILE A 69 -9.67 -2.44 -1.79
C ILE A 69 -9.02 -2.88 -3.10
N ASP A 70 -8.01 -3.75 -3.04
CA ASP A 70 -7.27 -4.26 -4.20
C ASP A 70 -8.14 -4.75 -5.37
N PRO A 71 -9.11 -5.68 -5.17
CA PRO A 71 -9.97 -6.15 -6.25
C PRO A 71 -10.90 -5.06 -6.79
N ILE A 72 -11.38 -4.16 -5.93
CA ILE A 72 -12.25 -3.04 -6.31
C ILE A 72 -11.49 -2.06 -7.21
N GLU A 73 -10.28 -1.68 -6.82
CA GLU A 73 -9.40 -0.84 -7.64
C GLU A 73 -9.07 -1.52 -8.97
N ARG A 74 -8.77 -2.82 -8.94
CA ARG A 74 -8.48 -3.59 -10.14
C ARG A 74 -9.66 -3.56 -11.10
N GLU A 75 -10.87 -3.80 -10.62
CA GLU A 75 -12.09 -3.79 -11.44
C GLU A 75 -12.35 -2.41 -12.04
N ARG A 76 -12.24 -1.35 -11.22
CA ARG A 76 -12.41 0.05 -11.67
C ARG A 76 -11.40 0.43 -12.75
N ARG A 77 -10.16 -0.05 -12.67
CA ARG A 77 -9.08 0.25 -13.64
C ARG A 77 -9.04 -0.73 -14.81
N GLN A 78 -9.76 -1.85 -14.74
CA GLN A 78 -9.61 -2.96 -15.68
C GLN A 78 -9.88 -2.54 -17.12
N LYS A 79 -10.78 -1.60 -17.35
CA LYS A 79 -11.16 -1.08 -18.68
C LYS A 79 -10.41 0.18 -19.09
N ASN A 80 -9.54 0.69 -18.22
CA ASN A 80 -8.81 1.92 -18.46
C ASN A 80 -7.54 1.70 -19.29
N ILE A 81 -7.25 2.66 -20.15
CA ILE A 81 -5.98 2.82 -20.85
C ILE A 81 -5.40 4.20 -20.57
N LEU A 82 -4.08 4.27 -20.56
CA LEU A 82 -3.30 5.46 -20.29
C LEU A 82 -2.63 5.91 -21.58
N ILE A 83 -2.86 7.15 -22.00
CA ILE A 83 -2.26 7.74 -23.20
C ILE A 83 -1.34 8.90 -22.79
N TYR A 84 -0.08 8.80 -23.18
CA TYR A 84 0.96 9.81 -22.98
C TYR A 84 1.32 10.47 -24.31
N GLY A 85 1.76 11.72 -24.27
CA GLY A 85 2.29 12.42 -25.46
C GLY A 85 1.22 12.97 -26.42
N LEU A 86 -0.04 13.04 -25.98
CA LEU A 86 -1.09 13.75 -26.70
C LEU A 86 -0.99 15.24 -26.39
N LYS A 87 -0.60 16.02 -27.41
CA LYS A 87 -0.48 17.48 -27.31
C LYS A 87 -1.78 18.10 -26.81
N GLU A 88 -1.64 19.10 -25.96
CA GLU A 88 -2.76 19.87 -25.41
C GLU A 88 -2.94 21.15 -26.19
N GLU A 89 -4.17 21.43 -26.60
CA GLU A 89 -4.57 22.72 -27.14
C GLU A 89 -4.98 23.68 -26.02
N GLN A 90 -4.92 24.98 -26.30
CA GLN A 90 -5.40 26.00 -25.37
C GLN A 90 -6.93 25.98 -25.36
N ASN A 91 -7.53 25.91 -24.17
CA ASN A 91 -8.99 25.81 -23.98
C ASN A 91 -9.64 24.57 -24.62
N GLU A 92 -8.96 23.43 -24.55
CA GLU A 92 -9.48 22.14 -25.02
C GLU A 92 -10.79 21.77 -24.34
N THR A 93 -11.82 21.48 -25.14
CA THR A 93 -13.10 20.94 -24.67
C THR A 93 -13.06 19.42 -24.59
N TRP A 94 -14.00 18.83 -23.83
CA TRP A 94 -14.11 17.37 -23.73
C TRP A 94 -14.32 16.69 -25.11
N GLN A 95 -15.13 17.30 -25.99
CA GLN A 95 -15.39 16.82 -27.35
C GLN A 95 -14.14 16.86 -28.24
N ALA A 96 -13.33 17.91 -28.11
CA ALA A 96 -12.08 18.03 -28.85
C ALA A 96 -11.10 16.91 -28.45
N LEU A 97 -11.02 16.61 -27.15
CA LEU A 97 -10.21 15.52 -26.63
C LEU A 97 -10.68 14.15 -27.12
N GLU A 98 -11.99 13.89 -27.14
CA GLU A 98 -12.56 12.65 -27.69
C GLU A 98 -12.18 12.47 -29.17
N ASN A 99 -12.42 13.49 -29.98
CA ASN A 99 -12.08 13.47 -31.40
C ASN A 99 -10.58 13.26 -31.63
N MET A 100 -9.73 13.89 -30.82
CA MET A 100 -8.28 13.71 -30.90
C MET A 100 -7.89 12.26 -30.61
N VAL A 101 -8.49 11.64 -29.59
CA VAL A 101 -8.24 10.23 -29.24
C VAL A 101 -8.75 9.28 -30.32
N LEU A 102 -9.96 9.48 -30.84
CA LEU A 102 -10.51 8.68 -31.93
C LEU A 102 -9.66 8.78 -33.20
N ASN A 103 -9.24 9.99 -33.58
CA ASN A 103 -8.33 10.23 -34.70
C ASN A 103 -6.98 9.55 -34.48
N THR A 104 -6.48 9.53 -33.25
CA THR A 104 -5.22 8.83 -32.91
C THR A 104 -5.37 7.32 -33.13
N PHE A 105 -6.46 6.71 -32.68
CA PHE A 105 -6.71 5.28 -32.89
C PHE A 105 -6.88 4.93 -34.37
N GLN A 106 -7.62 5.74 -35.12
CA GLN A 106 -7.87 5.50 -36.53
C GLN A 106 -6.59 5.70 -37.37
N ASN A 107 -5.92 6.84 -37.21
CA ASN A 107 -4.81 7.23 -38.10
C ASN A 107 -3.49 6.56 -37.73
N GLN A 108 -3.19 6.41 -36.43
CA GLN A 108 -1.89 5.87 -35.98
C GLN A 108 -1.95 4.36 -35.72
N MET A 109 -3.10 3.82 -35.30
CA MET A 109 -3.21 2.40 -34.95
C MET A 109 -4.07 1.59 -35.93
N LYS A 110 -4.75 2.25 -36.89
CA LYS A 110 -5.68 1.62 -37.84
C LYS A 110 -6.81 0.86 -37.14
N ILE A 111 -7.25 1.36 -35.99
CA ILE A 111 -8.36 0.82 -35.22
C ILE A 111 -9.52 1.79 -35.29
N ASN A 112 -10.61 1.35 -35.93
CA ASN A 112 -11.84 2.13 -35.97
C ASN A 112 -12.62 1.96 -34.66
N ILE A 113 -12.52 2.94 -33.76
CA ILE A 113 -13.27 3.00 -32.50
C ILE A 113 -14.47 3.91 -32.65
N GLN A 114 -15.63 3.46 -32.20
CA GLN A 114 -16.85 4.26 -32.16
C GLN A 114 -16.98 4.99 -30.82
N LEU A 115 -17.66 6.13 -30.81
CA LEU A 115 -17.80 6.96 -29.61
C LEU A 115 -18.42 6.18 -28.42
N HIS A 116 -19.44 5.37 -28.66
CA HIS A 116 -20.11 4.55 -27.63
C HIS A 116 -19.24 3.44 -27.02
N GLU A 117 -18.07 3.15 -27.61
CA GLU A 117 -17.09 2.23 -27.02
C GLU A 117 -16.23 2.91 -25.94
N ILE A 118 -16.30 4.23 -25.82
CA ILE A 118 -15.67 5.05 -24.80
C ILE A 118 -16.74 5.40 -23.75
N ASP A 119 -16.49 5.05 -22.50
CA ASP A 119 -17.34 5.39 -21.37
C ASP A 119 -16.96 6.76 -20.80
N ARG A 120 -15.66 6.99 -20.54
CA ARG A 120 -15.16 8.23 -19.95
C ARG A 120 -13.78 8.59 -20.49
N ILE A 121 -13.54 9.88 -20.69
CA ILE A 121 -12.22 10.40 -21.03
C ILE A 121 -11.88 11.59 -20.15
N LYS A 122 -10.63 11.67 -19.68
CA LYS A 122 -10.15 12.83 -18.91
C LYS A 122 -8.64 12.99 -18.98
N ARG A 123 -8.18 14.23 -18.87
CA ARG A 123 -6.77 14.54 -18.58
C ARG A 123 -6.52 14.51 -17.08
N VAL A 124 -5.35 14.03 -16.67
CA VAL A 124 -4.96 13.89 -15.27
C VAL A 124 -3.61 14.56 -15.03
N GLY A 125 -3.52 15.33 -13.95
CA GLY A 125 -2.31 16.02 -13.50
C GLY A 125 -2.30 17.52 -13.80
N ARG A 126 -1.23 18.16 -13.35
CA ARG A 126 -0.97 19.59 -13.59
C ARG A 126 -0.36 19.79 -14.98
N LYS A 127 -0.66 20.92 -15.63
CA LYS A 127 -0.09 21.29 -16.92
C LYS A 127 1.33 21.81 -16.70
N VAL A 128 2.32 20.92 -16.75
CA VAL A 128 3.73 21.23 -16.46
C VAL A 128 4.58 21.27 -17.72
N SER A 129 4.19 20.54 -18.78
CA SER A 129 5.02 20.25 -19.94
C SER A 129 4.30 20.53 -21.26
N SER A 130 5.07 20.81 -22.30
CA SER A 130 4.61 20.89 -23.70
C SER A 130 4.22 19.54 -24.29
N GLU A 131 4.58 18.42 -23.64
CA GLU A 131 4.25 17.05 -24.07
C GLU A 131 2.78 16.67 -23.84
N GLY A 132 2.03 17.51 -23.12
CA GLY A 132 0.63 17.28 -22.74
C GLY A 132 0.47 16.32 -21.56
N ARG A 133 -0.61 16.49 -20.79
CA ARG A 133 -0.91 15.65 -19.63
C ARG A 133 -1.39 14.27 -20.04
N LEU A 134 -1.26 13.33 -19.11
CA LEU A 134 -1.77 11.97 -19.22
C LEU A 134 -3.29 11.99 -19.48
N VAL A 135 -3.72 11.26 -20.50
CA VAL A 135 -5.14 11.02 -20.78
C VAL A 135 -5.51 9.63 -20.30
N ILE A 136 -6.55 9.54 -19.47
CA ILE A 136 -7.17 8.28 -19.07
C ILE A 136 -8.42 8.10 -19.92
N VAL A 137 -8.51 6.97 -20.62
CA VAL A 137 -9.70 6.57 -21.37
C VAL A 137 -10.25 5.30 -20.76
N THR A 138 -11.51 5.34 -20.35
CA THR A 138 -12.28 4.20 -19.85
C THR A 138 -13.11 3.67 -21.01
N LEU A 139 -12.95 2.39 -21.33
CA LEU A 139 -13.70 1.74 -22.41
C LEU A 139 -14.91 0.99 -21.85
N THR A 140 -15.92 0.81 -22.68
CA THR A 140 -17.12 0.04 -22.28
C THR A 140 -16.80 -1.44 -22.07
N THR A 141 -15.86 -1.99 -22.87
CA THR A 141 -15.49 -3.42 -22.84
C THR A 141 -13.99 -3.67 -22.68
N ILE A 142 -13.64 -4.71 -21.92
CA ILE A 142 -12.25 -5.17 -21.75
C ILE A 142 -11.68 -5.71 -23.07
N ARG A 143 -12.52 -6.33 -23.91
CA ARG A 143 -12.09 -6.85 -25.20
C ARG A 143 -11.53 -5.73 -26.08
N ARG A 144 -12.18 -4.57 -26.07
CA ARG A 144 -11.70 -3.41 -26.80
C ARG A 144 -10.37 -2.89 -26.28
N LYS A 145 -10.19 -2.83 -24.96
CA LYS A 145 -8.89 -2.53 -24.34
C LYS A 145 -7.80 -3.48 -24.85
N ILE A 146 -8.06 -4.79 -24.86
CA ILE A 146 -7.09 -5.80 -25.30
C ILE A 146 -6.66 -5.56 -26.75
N ASP A 147 -7.60 -5.23 -27.64
CA ASP A 147 -7.32 -4.99 -29.06
C ASP A 147 -6.43 -3.74 -29.24
N ILE A 148 -6.72 -2.64 -28.54
CA ILE A 148 -5.87 -1.44 -28.54
C ILE A 148 -4.47 -1.76 -28.02
N ILE A 149 -4.38 -2.46 -26.88
CA ILE A 149 -3.11 -2.79 -26.24
C ILE A 149 -2.24 -3.70 -27.11
N ARG A 150 -2.83 -4.62 -27.89
CA ARG A 150 -2.10 -5.48 -28.85
C ARG A 150 -1.48 -4.68 -29.99
N ASN A 151 -2.23 -3.71 -30.50
CA ASN A 151 -1.83 -2.87 -31.64
C ASN A 151 -1.01 -1.64 -31.26
N ARG A 152 -0.73 -1.38 -29.98
CA ARG A 152 0.10 -0.24 -29.54
C ARG A 152 1.52 -0.21 -30.13
N ARG A 153 1.97 -1.31 -30.75
CA ARG A 153 3.26 -1.38 -31.46
C ARG A 153 3.28 -0.49 -32.71
N GLU A 154 2.13 -0.20 -33.29
CA GLU A 154 1.99 0.71 -34.44
C GLU A 154 2.35 2.16 -34.07
N LEU A 155 2.31 2.51 -32.78
CA LEU A 155 2.70 3.83 -32.28
C LEU A 155 4.22 4.06 -32.19
N ARG A 156 5.04 3.05 -32.55
CA ARG A 156 6.50 3.17 -32.52
C ARG A 156 6.96 4.27 -33.48
N GLY A 157 7.76 5.20 -32.99
CA GLY A 157 8.24 6.36 -33.78
C GLY A 157 7.35 7.59 -33.68
N THR A 158 6.18 7.48 -33.03
CA THR A 158 5.36 8.65 -32.67
C THR A 158 5.69 9.13 -31.25
N THR A 159 5.25 10.34 -30.91
CA THR A 159 5.32 10.88 -29.54
C THR A 159 4.33 10.17 -28.60
N VAL A 160 3.30 9.53 -29.15
CA VAL A 160 2.20 8.95 -28.38
C VAL A 160 2.58 7.58 -27.85
N ARG A 161 2.29 7.33 -26.56
CA ARG A 161 2.50 6.02 -25.92
C ARG A 161 1.25 5.59 -25.18
N ILE A 162 0.86 4.33 -25.38
CA ILE A 162 -0.29 3.73 -24.69
C ILE A 162 0.17 2.67 -23.70
N GLN A 163 -0.33 2.76 -22.48
CA GLN A 163 -0.13 1.77 -21.42
C GLN A 163 -1.47 1.35 -20.80
N GLU A 164 -1.43 0.26 -20.03
CA GLU A 164 -2.57 -0.16 -19.22
C GLU A 164 -2.52 0.60 -17.88
N ASP A 165 -3.69 0.94 -17.35
CA ASP A 165 -3.84 1.49 -16.00
C ASP A 165 -3.80 0.33 -14.98
N PHE A 166 -2.77 0.31 -14.15
CA PHE A 166 -2.59 -0.70 -13.10
C PHE A 166 -2.69 -0.04 -11.72
N THR A 167 -2.99 -0.86 -10.70
CA THR A 167 -2.92 -0.43 -9.30
C THR A 167 -1.48 -0.10 -8.90
N LYS A 168 -1.29 0.64 -7.81
CA LYS A 168 0.03 1.12 -7.38
C LYS A 168 1.00 -0.03 -7.13
N GLU A 169 0.51 -1.09 -6.50
CA GLU A 169 1.27 -2.30 -6.14
C GLU A 169 1.84 -2.96 -7.39
N VAL A 170 1.04 -3.04 -8.46
CA VAL A 170 1.47 -3.64 -9.74
C VAL A 170 2.46 -2.73 -10.47
N VAL A 171 2.26 -1.41 -10.42
CA VAL A 171 3.21 -0.44 -11.01
C VAL A 171 4.56 -0.54 -10.31
N GLU A 172 4.59 -0.62 -8.99
CA GLU A 172 5.79 -0.79 -8.18
C GLU A 172 6.48 -2.13 -8.45
N ALA A 173 5.71 -3.23 -8.49
CA ALA A 173 6.23 -4.54 -8.85
C ALA A 173 6.90 -4.51 -10.24
N ARG A 174 6.27 -3.87 -11.23
CA ARG A 174 6.85 -3.70 -12.57
C ARG A 174 8.11 -2.86 -12.55
N LYS A 175 8.13 -1.75 -11.80
CA LYS A 175 9.31 -0.89 -11.66
C LYS A 175 10.50 -1.68 -11.12
N ARG A 176 10.26 -2.54 -10.12
CA ARG A 176 11.27 -3.46 -9.55
C ARG A 176 11.75 -4.52 -10.55
N LEU A 177 10.87 -5.06 -11.39
CA LEU A 177 11.20 -6.09 -12.38
C LEU A 177 11.83 -5.55 -13.67
N TYR A 178 11.66 -4.25 -13.96
CA TYR A 178 12.10 -3.65 -15.21
C TYR A 178 13.61 -3.74 -15.47
N PRO A 179 14.51 -3.51 -14.50
CA PRO A 179 15.95 -3.68 -14.70
C PRO A 179 16.31 -5.10 -15.14
N GLN A 180 15.70 -6.11 -14.51
CA GLN A 180 15.91 -7.51 -14.85
C GLN A 180 15.43 -7.84 -16.27
N LEU A 181 14.26 -7.31 -16.65
CA LEU A 181 13.74 -7.46 -18.01
C LEU A 181 14.67 -6.84 -19.05
N LYS A 182 15.24 -5.66 -18.76
CA LYS A 182 16.19 -4.99 -19.66
C LYS A 182 17.46 -5.82 -19.83
N MET A 183 18.09 -6.22 -18.72
CA MET A 183 19.30 -7.05 -18.73
C MET A 183 19.11 -8.35 -19.51
N MET A 184 17.98 -9.04 -19.33
CA MET A 184 17.74 -10.31 -20.04
C MET A 184 17.53 -10.12 -21.54
N ARG A 185 16.95 -8.99 -21.97
CA ARG A 185 16.84 -8.63 -23.40
C ARG A 185 18.19 -8.28 -24.01
N GLU A 186 19.05 -7.58 -23.28
CA GLU A 186 20.42 -7.28 -23.70
C GLU A 186 21.25 -8.57 -23.87
N LYS A 187 21.00 -9.58 -23.03
CA LYS A 187 21.55 -10.94 -23.16
C LYS A 187 20.92 -11.78 -24.29
N GLY A 188 20.03 -11.22 -25.10
CA GLY A 188 19.36 -11.92 -26.21
C GLY A 188 18.24 -12.89 -25.80
N ARG A 189 17.85 -12.93 -24.52
CA ARG A 189 16.78 -13.81 -24.02
C ARG A 189 15.40 -13.18 -24.21
N LYS A 190 14.37 -14.00 -24.36
CA LYS A 190 12.99 -13.51 -24.55
C LYS A 190 12.36 -13.17 -23.20
N ALA A 191 12.50 -11.91 -22.76
CA ALA A 191 11.90 -11.42 -21.52
C ALA A 191 10.62 -10.57 -21.76
N VAL A 192 9.53 -10.93 -21.09
CA VAL A 192 8.20 -10.30 -21.20
C VAL A 192 7.58 -10.12 -19.80
N MET A 193 7.09 -8.91 -19.50
CA MET A 193 6.24 -8.67 -18.33
C MET A 193 4.79 -8.96 -18.66
N ARG A 194 4.08 -9.66 -17.78
CA ARG A 194 2.62 -9.81 -17.80
C ARG A 194 2.09 -9.52 -16.41
N TYR A 195 1.19 -8.54 -16.32
CA TYR A 195 0.70 -8.03 -15.03
C TYR A 195 1.87 -7.69 -14.09
N ASP A 196 1.97 -8.31 -12.92
CA ASP A 196 3.00 -8.13 -11.89
C ASP A 196 4.20 -9.09 -12.03
N LYS A 197 4.24 -9.94 -13.05
CA LYS A 197 5.24 -11.03 -13.20
C LYS A 197 6.13 -10.85 -14.42
N LEU A 198 7.38 -11.28 -14.28
CA LEU A 198 8.38 -11.35 -15.35
C LEU A 198 8.48 -12.79 -15.87
N TYR A 199 8.43 -12.96 -17.19
CA TYR A 199 8.63 -14.24 -17.86
C TYR A 199 9.92 -14.17 -18.69
N ILE A 200 10.79 -15.16 -18.55
CA ILE A 200 12.04 -15.30 -19.32
C ILE A 200 11.98 -16.63 -20.06
N ASP A 201 12.06 -16.59 -21.39
CA ASP A 201 11.95 -17.74 -22.30
C ASP A 201 10.68 -18.59 -22.12
N GLY A 202 9.64 -17.99 -21.53
CA GLY A 202 8.35 -18.61 -21.26
C GLY A 202 8.13 -19.01 -19.80
N VAL A 203 9.16 -18.97 -18.96
CA VAL A 203 9.09 -19.37 -17.55
C VAL A 203 9.01 -18.15 -16.63
N VAL A 204 8.21 -18.23 -15.57
CA VAL A 204 8.10 -17.17 -14.56
C VAL A 204 9.43 -17.02 -13.81
N TRP A 205 9.92 -15.79 -13.71
CA TRP A 205 11.13 -15.46 -12.97
C TRP A 205 10.81 -15.18 -11.50
N ASN A 206 11.36 -15.98 -10.60
CA ASN A 206 11.10 -15.92 -9.15
C ASN A 206 12.25 -15.27 -8.34
N GLY A 207 12.93 -14.25 -8.89
CA GLY A 207 13.89 -13.49 -8.08
C GLY A 207 15.32 -14.04 -7.99
N GLY A 208 15.69 -15.02 -8.82
CA GLY A 208 17.04 -15.61 -8.82
C GLY A 208 17.15 -16.96 -8.09
N ASN A 209 16.12 -17.38 -7.36
CA ASN A 209 16.05 -18.71 -6.73
C ASN A 209 15.46 -19.77 -7.66
N ASN A 210 15.95 -19.85 -8.89
CA ASN A 210 15.69 -21.01 -9.74
C ASN A 210 17.02 -21.74 -9.91
N GLU A 211 17.23 -22.75 -9.07
CA GLU A 211 17.86 -23.98 -9.54
C GLU A 211 17.25 -24.33 -10.90
N GLU A 212 18.11 -24.66 -11.84
CA GLU A 212 17.76 -25.02 -13.21
C GLU A 212 16.80 -26.21 -13.24
N LYS A 213 15.50 -25.94 -13.10
CA LYS A 213 14.48 -26.85 -13.59
C LYS A 213 14.29 -26.52 -15.06
N GLU A 214 15.19 -27.07 -15.87
CA GLU A 214 14.90 -27.38 -17.27
C GLU A 214 13.67 -28.29 -17.31
N GLU A 215 12.48 -27.70 -17.26
CA GLU A 215 11.28 -28.42 -17.70
C GLU A 215 11.39 -28.57 -19.22
N VAL A 216 11.90 -29.74 -19.58
CA VAL A 216 11.88 -30.34 -20.91
C VAL A 216 10.59 -29.93 -21.63
N ARG A 217 10.74 -29.17 -22.72
CA ARG A 217 9.69 -29.00 -23.71
C ARG A 217 9.39 -30.35 -24.33
N GLN A 218 8.56 -31.16 -23.67
CA GLN A 218 7.86 -32.24 -24.34
C GLN A 218 6.88 -31.55 -25.29
N LYS A 219 7.32 -31.35 -26.53
CA LYS A 219 6.43 -31.18 -27.67
C LYS A 219 5.38 -32.29 -27.53
N ARG A 220 4.13 -31.93 -27.27
CA ARG A 220 3.01 -32.87 -27.36
C ARG A 220 3.16 -33.55 -28.72
N LYS A 221 3.42 -34.86 -28.72
CA LYS A 221 3.27 -35.64 -29.95
C LYS A 221 1.82 -35.42 -30.40
N PRO A 222 1.57 -35.17 -31.70
CA PRO A 222 0.19 -35.12 -32.19
C PRO A 222 -0.47 -36.44 -31.79
N SER A 223 -1.60 -36.38 -31.09
CA SER A 223 -2.43 -37.56 -30.89
C SER A 223 -2.84 -38.05 -32.27
N GLU A 224 -2.60 -39.32 -32.57
CA GLU A 224 -3.15 -39.96 -33.76
C GLU A 224 -4.66 -39.77 -33.73
N SER A 225 -5.18 -39.11 -34.77
CA SER A 225 -6.62 -38.96 -34.98
C SER A 225 -7.25 -40.35 -35.03
N PRO A 226 -8.39 -40.59 -34.36
CA PRO A 226 -9.06 -41.88 -34.47
C PRO A 226 -9.44 -42.15 -35.92
N GLU A 227 -9.06 -43.32 -36.43
CA GLU A 227 -9.48 -43.80 -37.75
C GLU A 227 -11.00 -43.80 -37.86
N VAL A 228 -11.50 -43.22 -38.94
CA VAL A 228 -12.91 -43.23 -39.30
C VAL A 228 -13.33 -44.68 -39.60
N ARG A 229 -14.03 -45.31 -38.66
CA ARG A 229 -14.85 -46.48 -38.95
C ARG A 229 -16.25 -46.03 -39.30
N THR A 230 -16.54 -46.06 -40.60
CA THR A 230 -17.90 -46.11 -41.11
C THR A 230 -18.54 -47.41 -40.65
N GLU A 231 -19.60 -47.35 -39.85
CA GLU A 231 -20.73 -48.29 -39.97
C GLU A 231 -21.94 -47.85 -39.14
N ASN A 232 -23.10 -48.10 -39.73
CA ASN A 232 -24.44 -47.75 -39.31
C ASN A 232 -24.85 -48.35 -37.96
N GLY A 233 -25.69 -47.64 -37.20
CA GLY A 233 -26.49 -48.23 -36.14
C GLY A 233 -26.80 -47.27 -35.00
N GLY A 234 -28.03 -46.76 -34.95
CA GLY A 234 -28.46 -45.78 -33.97
C GLY A 234 -28.52 -46.28 -32.52
N LYS A 235 -28.43 -45.32 -31.58
CA LYS A 235 -29.32 -45.17 -30.42
C LYS A 235 -28.98 -43.89 -29.67
N GLN A 236 -30.00 -43.06 -29.45
CA GLN A 236 -29.96 -41.82 -28.69
C GLN A 236 -29.62 -42.11 -27.21
N VAL A 237 -28.68 -41.35 -26.64
CA VAL A 237 -28.51 -41.24 -25.19
C VAL A 237 -28.85 -39.82 -24.77
N LYS A 238 -29.94 -39.69 -24.03
CA LYS A 238 -30.48 -38.45 -23.46
C LYS A 238 -29.53 -37.89 -22.41
N ARG A 239 -29.12 -36.63 -22.55
CA ARG A 239 -28.53 -35.82 -21.47
C ARG A 239 -29.60 -34.86 -20.95
N LYS A 240 -29.89 -34.94 -19.64
CA LYS A 240 -30.77 -33.98 -18.95
C LYS A 240 -30.04 -32.64 -18.76
N PRO A 241 -30.67 -31.48 -18.99
CA PRO A 241 -30.12 -30.20 -18.60
C PRO A 241 -30.45 -29.93 -17.12
N ASN A 242 -29.45 -29.49 -16.34
CA ASN A 242 -29.69 -28.92 -15.01
C ASN A 242 -29.60 -27.40 -15.16
N ALA A 243 -30.76 -26.74 -15.20
CA ALA A 243 -30.89 -25.29 -15.15
C ALA A 243 -31.42 -24.93 -13.76
N GLN A 244 -30.66 -24.14 -13.00
CA GLN A 244 -31.19 -23.41 -11.86
C GLN A 244 -31.24 -21.94 -12.23
N HIS A 245 -32.45 -21.52 -12.53
CA HIS A 245 -32.91 -20.16 -12.68
C HIS A 245 -33.06 -19.59 -11.25
N TYR A 246 -32.44 -18.45 -10.95
CA TYR A 246 -32.84 -17.63 -9.81
C TYR A 246 -33.47 -16.36 -10.39
N GLU A 247 -34.79 -16.28 -10.29
CA GLU A 247 -35.56 -15.05 -10.42
C GLU A 247 -35.38 -14.27 -9.11
N MET A 248 -34.97 -13.01 -9.22
CA MET A 248 -35.03 -12.05 -8.11
C MET A 248 -36.16 -11.08 -8.43
N ASN A 249 -37.19 -11.13 -7.58
CA ASN A 249 -38.33 -10.24 -7.64
C ASN A 249 -37.89 -8.79 -7.42
N SER A 250 -38.49 -7.91 -8.23
CA SER A 250 -38.53 -6.48 -8.04
C SER A 250 -39.36 -6.12 -6.81
N ASP A 251 -39.11 -4.93 -6.29
CA ASP A 251 -39.91 -4.16 -5.32
C ASP A 251 -39.35 -4.20 -3.90
N GLU A 252 -38.47 -3.23 -3.59
CA GLU A 252 -38.36 -2.60 -2.27
C GLU A 252 -37.65 -1.23 -2.42
N GLU A 253 -38.51 -0.22 -2.43
CA GLU A 253 -38.42 1.21 -2.05
C GLU A 253 -37.04 1.90 -1.89
N GLU A 254 -36.91 3.00 -2.63
CA GLU A 254 -35.87 4.03 -2.56
C GLU A 254 -35.90 4.77 -1.20
N GLU A 255 -34.82 4.67 -0.42
CA GLU A 255 -34.47 5.67 0.60
C GLU A 255 -33.17 6.37 0.20
N ASP A 256 -33.31 7.60 -0.29
CA ASP A 256 -32.23 8.51 -0.62
C ASP A 256 -31.42 8.89 0.63
N MET A 257 -30.21 8.34 0.77
CA MET A 257 -29.29 8.72 1.84
C MET A 257 -28.39 9.87 1.36
N GLU A 258 -28.79 11.11 1.65
CA GLU A 258 -27.98 12.31 1.41
C GLU A 258 -26.63 12.23 2.17
N PHE A 259 -25.54 12.18 1.41
CA PHE A 259 -24.18 12.12 1.94
C PHE A 259 -23.67 13.55 2.19
N TYR A 260 -23.75 14.02 3.45
CA TYR A 260 -23.06 15.24 3.88
C TYR A 260 -21.53 15.00 3.82
N THR A 261 -20.84 15.71 2.93
CA THR A 261 -19.38 15.79 2.89
C THR A 261 -18.91 16.96 3.74
N ASP A 262 -18.63 16.74 5.02
CA ASP A 262 -17.77 17.63 5.78
C ASP A 262 -16.31 17.21 5.55
N SER A 263 -15.69 17.89 4.60
CA SER A 263 -14.26 17.80 4.32
C SER A 263 -13.50 18.75 5.25
N GLU A 264 -13.09 18.26 6.41
CA GLU A 264 -11.96 18.85 7.14
C GLU A 264 -10.67 18.21 6.62
N GLU A 265 -9.88 18.99 5.88
CA GLU A 265 -8.56 18.61 5.39
C GLU A 265 -7.60 18.42 6.58
N PHE A 266 -7.37 17.16 6.96
CA PHE A 266 -6.38 16.78 7.96
C PHE A 266 -4.97 16.90 7.34
N ASN A 267 -4.30 18.03 7.57
CA ASN A 267 -2.93 18.27 7.12
C ASN A 267 -1.95 17.33 7.83
N HIS A 268 -1.50 16.31 7.11
CA HIS A 268 -0.64 15.24 7.63
C HIS A 268 0.83 15.64 7.78
N GLU A 269 1.25 16.80 7.26
CA GLU A 269 2.66 17.20 7.20
C GLU A 269 3.14 17.91 8.49
N ASP A 270 2.30 18.71 9.15
CA ASP A 270 2.69 19.46 10.35
C ASP A 270 2.92 18.58 11.59
N THR A 271 2.14 17.49 11.72
CA THR A 271 2.23 16.57 12.87
C THR A 271 3.54 15.77 12.90
N THR A 272 4.12 15.46 11.74
CA THR A 272 5.40 14.73 11.66
C THR A 272 6.60 15.57 12.06
N GLN A 273 6.57 16.87 11.74
CA GLN A 273 7.64 17.81 12.12
C GLN A 273 7.59 18.11 13.62
N GLU A 274 6.40 18.36 14.18
CA GLU A 274 6.24 18.61 15.62
C GLU A 274 6.62 17.40 16.48
N THR A 275 6.29 16.19 16.02
CA THR A 275 6.66 14.95 16.74
C THR A 275 8.17 14.69 16.69
N LEU A 276 8.83 14.95 15.56
CA LEU A 276 10.30 14.87 15.46
C LEU A 276 10.99 15.89 16.37
N LEU A 277 10.48 17.13 16.42
CA LEU A 277 11.03 18.18 17.28
C LEU A 277 10.84 17.88 18.78
N GLN A 278 9.75 17.21 19.14
CA GLN A 278 9.52 16.75 20.51
C GLN A 278 10.44 15.60 20.90
N ILE A 279 10.74 14.68 19.96
CA ILE A 279 11.69 13.58 20.20
C ILE A 279 13.11 14.12 20.37
N GLU A 280 13.51 15.13 19.59
CA GLU A 280 14.84 15.77 19.72
C GLU A 280 15.01 16.48 21.06
N LYS A 281 13.98 17.22 21.51
CA LYS A 281 13.98 17.88 22.83
C LYS A 281 14.04 16.92 24.01
N VAL A 282 13.55 15.69 23.86
CA VAL A 282 13.67 14.65 24.90
C VAL A 282 15.09 14.09 24.92
N LYS A 283 15.71 13.87 23.76
CA LYS A 283 17.11 13.40 23.68
C LYS A 283 18.12 14.39 24.26
N GLU A 284 17.96 15.69 24.00
CA GLU A 284 18.82 16.73 24.60
C GLU A 284 18.67 16.85 26.12
N LYS A 285 17.49 16.51 26.67
CA LYS A 285 17.28 16.49 28.12
C LYS A 285 17.94 15.29 28.80
N ASP A 286 17.98 14.14 28.13
CA ASP A 286 18.60 12.93 28.66
C ASP A 286 20.14 13.01 28.59
N GLU A 287 20.72 13.68 27.58
CA GLU A 287 22.16 13.91 27.49
C GLU A 287 22.67 14.89 28.56
N ASN A 288 21.88 15.91 28.92
CA ASN A 288 22.25 16.85 29.99
C ASN A 288 22.11 16.28 31.42
N HIS A 289 21.55 15.08 31.59
CA HIS A 289 21.43 14.44 32.90
C HIS A 289 22.56 13.44 33.23
N MET A 290 23.47 13.18 32.27
CA MET A 290 24.63 12.29 32.45
C MET A 290 25.91 13.01 32.92
N ASP A 291 25.97 14.35 32.91
CA ASP A 291 27.22 15.11 33.14
C ASP A 291 27.38 15.76 34.53
N HIS A 292 26.57 15.35 35.52
CA HIS A 292 26.68 15.85 36.91
C HIS A 292 26.99 14.75 37.94
N GLY A 293 27.62 13.67 37.49
CA GLY A 293 27.87 12.47 38.28
C GLY A 293 29.33 12.10 38.53
N THR A 294 30.29 13.04 38.52
CA THR A 294 31.66 12.74 39.00
C THR A 294 32.44 14.03 39.28
N GLN A 295 32.41 14.52 40.52
CA GLN A 295 33.55 15.20 41.15
C GLN A 295 33.26 15.46 42.62
N GLY A 296 33.90 14.67 43.47
CA GLY A 296 33.88 14.82 44.92
C GLY A 296 34.38 13.52 45.54
N ASP A 297 35.71 13.37 45.57
CA ASP A 297 36.48 12.71 46.64
C ASP A 297 37.94 12.51 46.16
N GLU A 298 38.83 13.40 46.56
CA GLU A 298 40.23 13.02 46.83
C GLU A 298 40.87 14.00 47.83
N GLU A 299 41.42 13.39 48.89
CA GLU A 299 41.98 13.97 50.10
C GLU A 299 43.31 14.72 49.86
N ALA A 300 43.48 15.85 50.55
CA ALA A 300 44.71 16.25 51.28
C ALA A 300 44.48 17.55 52.07
#